data_AF-A0A3D0M0Z5-F1
#
_entry.id   AF-A0A3D0M0Z5-F1
#
_cell.length_a   1.000
_cell.length_b   1.000
_cell.length_c   1.000
_cell.angle_alpha   90.00
_cell.angle_beta   90.00
_cell.angle_gamma   90.00
#
_symmetry.space_group_name_H-M   'P 1'
#
loop_
_entity.id
_entity.type
_entity.pdbx_description
1 polymer ?
#
loop_
_entity_poly.entity_id
_entity_poly.type
_entity_poly.pdbx_seq_one_letter_code
_entity_poly.pdbx_strand_id
1 'polypeptide(L)' 'MKIYKIGGNKLMEWDNYQTLITVPATDCNFTAALGYASKDELLKAHYYLEDNPAGNKARLAAVNREIRKRQKEGKV' A
#
# COMPACT_ATOMS: atom_id res chain seq x y z
N MET A 1 -8.67 -8.71 3.82
CA MET A 1 -8.05 -9.74 4.68
C MET A 1 -8.37 -11.11 4.11
N LYS A 2 -7.41 -11.76 3.44
CA LYS A 2 -7.56 -13.12 2.95
C LYS A 2 -6.75 -14.05 3.87
N ILE A 3 -7.37 -15.11 4.35
CA ILE A 3 -6.73 -16.11 5.21
C ILE A 3 -6.55 -17.35 4.35
N TYR A 4 -5.30 -17.73 4.08
CA TYR A 4 -4.99 -19.03 3.48
C TYR A 4 -4.49 -19.99 4.56
N LYS A 5 -4.84 -21.27 4.41
CA LYS A 5 -4.47 -22.34 5.35
C LYS A 5 -3.58 -23.33 4.61
N ILE A 6 -2.31 -23.38 4.95
CA ILE A 6 -1.38 -24.43 4.51
C ILE A 6 -0.72 -25.01 5.76
N GLY A 7 -0.92 -26.31 6.02
CA GLY A 7 -0.11 -27.07 6.98
C GLY A 7 -0.09 -26.57 8.43
N GLY A 8 -1.17 -25.98 8.96
CA GLY A 8 -1.33 -25.74 10.40
C GLY A 8 -0.62 -24.52 10.99
N ASN A 9 0.23 -23.80 10.23
CA ASN A 9 0.83 -22.54 10.67
C ASN A 9 0.16 -21.34 9.98
N LYS A 10 -0.48 -20.46 10.77
CA LYS A 10 -1.05 -19.20 10.30
C LYS A 10 0.07 -18.24 9.93
N LEU A 11 0.41 -18.13 8.66
CA LEU A 11 1.17 -16.98 8.15
C LEU A 11 0.16 -15.86 7.87
N MET A 12 0.19 -14.79 8.66
CA MET A 12 -0.51 -13.55 8.33
C MET A 12 0.21 -12.95 7.12
N GLU A 13 -0.32 -13.15 5.93
CA GLU A 13 0.14 -12.42 4.75
C GLU A 13 -0.31 -10.98 4.90
N TRP A 14 0.67 -10.08 5.06
CA TRP A 14 0.42 -8.64 5.18
C TRP A 14 -0.05 -8.11 3.82
N ASP A 15 -1.30 -7.65 3.74
CA ASP A 15 -1.88 -7.09 2.52
C ASP A 15 -1.54 -5.59 2.44
N ASN A 16 -0.46 -5.27 1.72
CA ASN A 16 0.03 -3.89 1.60
C ASN A 16 -1.02 -3.00 0.92
N TYR A 17 -1.63 -3.49 -0.16
CA TYR A 17 -2.69 -2.75 -0.87
C TYR A 17 -3.84 -2.35 0.07
N GLN A 18 -4.38 -3.29 0.84
CA GLN A 18 -5.46 -2.97 1.79
C GLN A 18 -5.00 -1.94 2.82
N THR A 19 -3.80 -2.11 3.36
CA THR A 19 -3.24 -1.19 4.35
C THR A 19 -3.11 0.22 3.79
N LEU A 20 -2.66 0.37 2.54
CA LEU A 20 -2.50 1.66 1.85
C LEU A 20 -3.82 2.38 1.58
N ILE A 21 -4.96 1.68 1.50
CA ILE A 21 -6.25 2.31 1.23
C ILE A 21 -7.10 2.53 2.48
N THR A 22 -6.87 1.79 3.57
CA THR A 22 -7.68 1.89 4.80
C THR A 22 -6.97 2.62 5.94
N VAL A 23 -5.66 2.42 6.11
CA VAL A 23 -4.93 2.92 7.29
C VAL A 23 -4.51 4.38 7.09
N PRO A 24 -4.63 5.26 8.10
CA PRO A 24 -4.17 6.64 7.99
C PRO A 24 -2.70 6.76 7.60
N ALA A 25 -2.36 7.79 6.81
CA ALA A 25 -1.00 7.99 6.32
C ALA A 25 0.05 8.24 7.43
N THR A 26 -0.40 8.61 8.63
CA THR A 26 0.45 8.82 9.82
C THR A 26 0.75 7.55 10.60
N ASP A 27 0.09 6.43 10.26
CA ASP A 27 0.25 5.16 10.96
C ASP A 27 1.55 4.45 10.57
N CYS A 28 2.16 3.73 11.51
CA CYS A 28 3.37 2.96 11.26
C CYS A 28 3.12 1.81 10.29
N ASN A 29 1.94 1.19 10.30
CA ASN A 29 1.57 0.11 9.39
C ASN A 29 1.44 0.64 7.96
N PHE A 30 0.91 1.86 7.78
CA PHE A 30 0.86 2.50 6.47
C PHE A 30 2.28 2.76 5.93
N THR A 31 3.17 3.27 6.78
CA THR A 31 4.57 3.52 6.40
C THR A 31 5.29 2.21 6.05
N ALA A 32 5.07 1.15 6.81
CA ALA A 32 5.61 -0.17 6.51
C ALA A 32 5.06 -0.71 5.18
N ALA A 33 3.75 -0.60 4.95
CA ALA A 33 3.11 -1.03 3.71
C ALA A 33 3.65 -0.28 2.48
N LEU A 34 3.95 1.03 2.58
CA LEU A 34 4.61 1.77 1.50
C LEU A 34 5.99 1.19 1.15
N GLY A 35 6.75 0.75 2.14
CA GLY A 35 8.07 0.14 1.93
C GLY A 35 8.00 -1.25 1.30
N TYR A 36 7.03 -2.06 1.71
CA TYR A 36 6.91 -3.45 1.27
C TYR A 36 6.02 -3.67 0.04
N ALA A 37 5.15 -2.72 -0.29
CA ALA A 37 4.27 -2.84 -1.45
C ALA A 37 5.07 -3.06 -2.74
N SER A 38 4.59 -3.95 -3.58
CA SER A 38 5.04 -4.11 -4.97
C SER A 38 4.63 -2.91 -5.83
N LYS A 39 5.19 -2.81 -7.04
CA LYS A 39 4.81 -1.80 -8.04
C LYS A 39 3.31 -1.85 -8.33
N ASP A 40 2.77 -3.05 -8.55
CA ASP A 40 1.36 -3.23 -8.90
C ASP A 40 0.43 -2.86 -7.74
N GLU A 41 0.81 -3.17 -6.51
CA GLU A 41 0.05 -2.75 -5.32
C GLU A 41 0.05 -1.23 -5.14
N LEU A 42 1.19 -0.56 -5.39
CA LEU A 42 1.27 0.91 -5.34
C LEU A 42 0.40 1.57 -6.41
N LEU A 43 0.45 1.07 -7.66
CA LEU A 43 -0.37 1.59 -8.76
C LEU A 43 -1.85 1.34 -8.50
N LYS A 44 -2.22 0.16 -8.02
CA LYS A 44 -3.60 -0.16 -7.65
C LYS A 44 -4.11 0.72 -6.52
N ALA A 45 -3.29 0.97 -5.49
CA ALA A 45 -3.63 1.90 -4.41
C ALA A 45 -3.78 3.33 -4.93
N HIS A 46 -2.90 3.77 -5.83
CA HIS A 46 -2.97 5.08 -6.46
C HIS A 46 -4.31 5.30 -7.18
N TYR A 47 -4.69 4.41 -8.10
CA TYR A 47 -5.95 4.54 -8.84
C TYR A 47 -7.17 4.52 -7.92
N TYR A 48 -7.20 3.62 -6.92
CA TYR A 48 -8.29 3.59 -5.96
C TYR A 48 -8.43 4.91 -5.19
N LEU A 49 -7.31 5.48 -4.72
CA LEU A 49 -7.32 6.72 -3.93
C LEU A 49 -7.63 7.96 -4.79
N GLU A 50 -7.27 7.93 -6.07
CA GLU A 50 -7.65 8.95 -7.05
C GLU A 50 -9.16 8.94 -7.33
N ASP A 51 -9.74 7.75 -7.51
CA ASP A 51 -11.19 7.56 -7.70
C ASP A 51 -11.99 7.89 -6.43
N ASN A 52 -11.37 7.82 -5.25
CA ASN A 52 -12.01 8.03 -3.96
C ASN A 52 -11.32 9.15 -3.16
N PRO A 53 -11.36 10.43 -3.60
CA PRO A 53 -10.51 11.48 -3.03
C PRO A 53 -10.91 11.95 -1.63
N ALA A 54 -12.16 11.74 -1.22
CA ALA A 54 -12.68 12.15 0.09
C ALA A 54 -11.94 11.43 1.22
N GLY A 55 -11.28 12.19 2.10
CA GLY A 55 -10.51 11.63 3.22
C GLY A 55 -9.21 10.90 2.84
N ASN A 56 -8.84 10.87 1.56
CA ASN A 56 -7.72 10.06 1.04
C ASN A 56 -6.55 10.86 0.48
N LYS A 57 -6.64 12.20 0.43
CA LYS A 57 -5.60 13.08 -0.13
C LYS A 57 -4.20 12.82 0.46
N ALA A 58 -4.10 12.60 1.78
CA ALA A 58 -2.82 12.32 2.43
C ALA A 58 -2.23 10.96 2.02
N ARG A 59 -3.07 9.92 1.93
CA ARG A 59 -2.66 8.58 1.45
C ARG A 59 -2.17 8.66 0.01
N LEU A 60 -2.95 9.32 -0.86
CA LEU A 60 -2.63 9.49 -2.27
C LEU A 60 -1.29 10.22 -2.47
N ALA A 61 -1.06 11.31 -1.72
CA ALA A 61 0.19 12.05 -1.77
C ALA A 61 1.40 11.18 -1.36
N ALA A 62 1.24 10.35 -0.32
CA ALA A 62 2.30 9.47 0.16
C ALA A 62 2.60 8.33 -0.84
N VAL A 63 1.57 7.69 -1.40
CA VAL A 63 1.71 6.69 -2.46
C VAL A 63 2.39 7.28 -3.69
N ASN A 64 1.97 8.47 -4.13
CA ASN A 64 2.60 9.17 -5.26
C ASN A 64 4.07 9.48 -5.02
N ARG A 65 4.42 9.91 -3.81
CA ARG A 65 5.82 10.17 -3.44
C ARG A 65 6.66 8.91 -3.52
N GLU A 66 6.14 7.78 -3.02
CA GLU A 66 6.86 6.51 -3.04
C GLU A 66 7.05 5.99 -4.48
N ILE A 67 6.02 6.08 -5.33
CA ILE A 67 6.13 5.75 -6.76
C ILE A 67 7.23 6.58 -7.43
N ARG A 68 7.23 7.90 -7.24
CA ARG A 68 8.24 8.82 -7.82
C ARG A 68 9.65 8.51 -7.32
N LYS A 69 9.79 8.21 -6.02
CA LYS A 69 11.07 7.82 -5.42
C LYS A 69 11.61 6.56 -6.10
N ARG A 70 10.79 5.52 -6.24
CA ARG A 70 11.22 4.25 -6.85
C ARG A 70 11.50 4.37 -8.35
N GLN A 71 10.76 5.22 -9.07
CA GLN A 71 11.08 5.59 -10.47
C GLN A 71 12.47 6.23 -10.58
N LYS A 72 12.79 7.17 -9.68
CA LYS A 72 14.13 7.80 -9.63
C LYS A 72 15.24 6.80 -9.33
N GLU A 73 14.94 5.76 -8.54
CA GLU A 73 15.88 4.68 -8.20
C GLU A 73 15.99 3.58 -9.28
N GLY A 74 15.22 3.65 -10.38
CA GLY A 74 15.18 2.61 -11.41
C GLY A 74 14.54 1.29 -10.96
N LYS A 75 13.73 1.32 -9.90
CA LYS A 75 13.06 0.14 -9.32
C LYS A 75 11.62 -0.03 -9.82
N VAL A 76 11.22 0.73 -10.83
CA VAL A 76 9.85 0.79 -11.40
C VAL A 76 9.94 0.89 -12.91
#